data_AF-A0A355D7X3-F1
#
_entry.id   AF-A0A355D7X3-F1
#
_cell.length_a   1.000
_cell.length_b   1.000
_cell.length_c   1.000
_cell.angle_alpha   90.00
_cell.angle_beta   90.00
_cell.angle_gamma   90.00
#
_symmetry.space_group_name_H-M   'P 1'
#
loop_
_entity.id
_entity.type
_entity.pdbx_description
1 polymer ?
#
loop_
_entity_poly.entity_id
_entity_poly.type
_entity_poly.pdbx_seq_one_letter_code
_entity_poly.pdbx_strand_id
1 'polypeptide(L)' 'MKEKVLDIFEEVTGTDEIREDLDLDLFEAGLLDSLGIIEVLLKIEEVFGIKLQPTDLERKDMATTNNLSAFLSSRV' A
#
# COMPACT_ATOMS: atom_id res chain seq x y z
N MET A 1 -1.19 -8.53 9.08
CA MET A 1 -0.69 -8.06 7.78
C MET A 1 -1.38 -6.77 7.38
N LYS A 2 -2.71 -6.74 7.31
CA LYS A 2 -3.51 -5.52 7.11
C LYS A 2 -3.08 -4.33 7.99
N GLU A 3 -2.91 -4.53 9.29
CA GLU A 3 -2.55 -3.46 10.23
C GLU A 3 -1.22 -2.76 9.86
N LYS A 4 -0.21 -3.54 9.45
CA LYS A 4 1.06 -3.01 8.95
C LYS A 4 0.92 -2.29 7.61
N VAL A 5 0.04 -2.79 6.74
CA VAL A 5 -0.21 -2.16 5.42
C VAL A 5 -0.95 -0.83 5.59
N LEU A 6 -1.88 -0.76 6.54
CA LEU A 6 -2.54 0.47 6.95
C LEU A 6 -1.51 1.48 7.44
N ASP A 7 -0.67 1.10 8.39
CA ASP A 7 0.37 1.99 8.95
C ASP A 7 1.26 2.59 7.84
N ILE A 8 1.67 1.77 6.87
CA ILE A 8 2.44 2.22 5.70
C ILE A 8 1.66 3.24 4.87
N PHE A 9 0.41 2.95 4.52
CA PHE A 9 -0.39 3.86 3.72
C PHE A 9 -0.73 5.14 4.47
N GLU A 10 -1.04 5.07 5.76
CA GLU A 10 -1.32 6.25 6.59
C GLU A 10 -0.11 7.17 6.70
N GLU A 11 1.09 6.60 6.84
CA GLU A 11 2.30 7.41 6.85
C GLU A 11 2.62 8.02 5.48
N VAL A 12 2.30 7.34 4.36
CA VAL A 12 2.55 7.88 3.01
C VAL A 12 1.50 8.91 2.61
N THR A 13 0.22 8.64 2.90
CA THR A 13 -0.89 9.51 2.55
C THR A 13 -1.11 10.63 3.57
N GLY A 14 -0.57 10.48 4.79
CA GLY A 14 -0.73 11.43 5.89
C GLY A 14 -2.14 11.47 6.49
N THR A 15 -2.97 10.44 6.25
CA THR A 15 -4.36 10.40 6.74
C THR A 15 -4.76 9.00 7.24
N ASP A 16 -5.53 8.94 8.33
CA ASP A 16 -6.14 7.72 8.89
C ASP A 16 -7.44 7.32 8.14
N GLU A 17 -7.90 8.09 7.14
CA GLU A 17 -9.19 7.85 6.44
C GLU A 17 -9.27 6.45 5.80
N ILE A 18 -8.10 5.90 5.46
CA ILE A 18 -7.92 4.55 4.90
C ILE A 18 -8.31 3.44 5.90
N ARG A 19 -8.30 3.73 7.20
CA ARG A 19 -8.77 2.80 8.24
C ARG A 19 -10.28 2.69 8.28
N GLU A 20 -10.98 3.75 7.89
CA GLU A 20 -12.44 3.75 7.84
C GLU A 20 -12.93 2.92 6.65
N ASP A 21 -12.24 3.00 5.51
CA ASP A 21 -12.54 2.22 4.32
C ASP A 21 -11.29 1.57 3.70
N LEU A 22 -11.14 0.26 3.94
CA LEU A 22 -10.00 -0.54 3.46
C LEU A 22 -10.02 -0.79 1.94
N ASP A 23 -11.15 -0.50 1.30
CA ASP A 23 -11.38 -0.65 -0.14
C ASP A 23 -11.37 0.72 -0.85
N LEU A 24 -11.04 1.80 -0.12
CA LEU A 24 -10.85 3.13 -0.68
C LEU A 24 -9.73 3.08 -1.72
N ASP A 25 -10.07 3.48 -2.94
CA ASP A 25 -9.09 3.60 -4.01
C ASP A 25 -8.25 4.86 -3.76
N LEU A 26 -7.01 4.66 -3.30
CA LEU A 26 -6.10 5.74 -2.93
C LEU A 26 -5.68 6.59 -4.12
N PHE A 27 -5.73 6.05 -5.35
CA PHE A 27 -5.42 6.81 -6.55
C PHE A 27 -6.59 7.72 -6.94
N GLU A 28 -7.81 7.19 -6.91
CA GLU A 28 -9.04 7.97 -7.16
C GLU A 28 -9.24 9.05 -6.11
N ALA A 29 -8.92 8.74 -4.84
CA ALA A 29 -8.94 9.70 -3.74
C ALA A 29 -7.81 10.75 -3.83
N GLY A 30 -6.83 10.57 -4.72
CA GLY A 30 -5.67 11.46 -4.85
C GLY A 30 -4.74 11.41 -3.64
N LEU A 31 -4.80 10.33 -2.85
CA LEU A 31 -3.95 10.09 -1.70
C LEU A 31 -2.62 9.42 -2.10
N LEU A 32 -2.63 8.64 -3.19
CA LEU A 32 -1.47 7.94 -3.69
C LEU A 32 -1.11 8.36 -5.13
N ASP A 33 0.09 8.91 -5.28
CA ASP A 33 0.70 9.27 -6.55
C ASP A 33 1.81 8.30 -6.96
N SER A 34 2.39 8.52 -8.14
CA SER A 34 3.55 7.77 -8.65
C SER A 34 4.75 7.76 -7.69
N LEU A 35 4.96 8.85 -6.93
CA LEU A 35 5.99 8.92 -5.88
C LEU A 35 5.57 8.19 -4.61
N GLY A 36 4.31 8.30 -4.19
CA GLY A 36 3.77 7.59 -3.04
C GLY A 36 3.89 6.07 -3.19
N ILE A 37 3.72 5.55 -4.42
CA ILE A 37 4.01 4.14 -4.73
C ILE A 37 5.45 3.77 -4.33
N ILE A 38 6.45 4.56 -4.72
CA ILE A 38 7.85 4.27 -4.40
C ILE A 38 8.08 4.25 -2.88
N GLU A 39 7.48 5.19 -2.15
CA GLU A 39 7.57 5.23 -0.68
C GLU A 39 6.90 4.02 -0.02
N VAL A 40 5.71 3.63 -0.47
CA VAL A 40 5.04 2.42 -0.01
C VAL A 40 5.93 1.19 -0.24
N LEU A 41 6.56 1.07 -1.40
CA LEU A 41 7.46 -0.05 -1.71
C LEU A 41 8.67 -0.12 -0.78
N LEU A 42 9.32 1.03 -0.53
CA LEU A 42 10.44 1.13 0.39
C LEU A 42 10.03 0.69 1.79
N LYS A 43 8.89 1.17 2.28
CA LYS A 43 8.37 0.79 3.59
C LYS A 43 7.99 -0.69 3.68
N ILE A 44 7.41 -1.26 2.63
CA ILE A 44 7.15 -2.70 2.59
C ILE A 44 8.47 -3.48 2.69
N GLU A 45 9.50 -3.05 1.98
CA GLU A 45 10.83 -3.66 2.06
C GLU A 45 11.40 -3.56 3.49
N GLU A 46 11.24 -2.42 4.16
CA GLU A 46 11.70 -2.25 5.55
C GLU A 46 10.89 -3.08 6.57
N VAL A 47 9.56 -3.12 6.43
CA VAL A 47 8.64 -3.74 7.41
C VAL A 47 8.52 -5.25 7.23
N PHE A 48 8.57 -5.74 5.99
CA PHE A 48 8.39 -7.14 5.64
C PHE A 48 9.67 -7.81 5.10
N GLY A 49 10.70 -7.05 4.74
CA GLY A 49 11.91 -7.59 4.12
C GLY A 49 11.72 -8.02 2.66
N ILE A 50 10.63 -7.58 2.01
CA ILE A 50 10.30 -7.99 0.64
C ILE A 50 10.69 -6.89 -0.34
N LYS A 51 11.64 -7.20 -1.21
CA LYS A 51 12.06 -6.30 -2.28
C LYS A 51 11.06 -6.32 -3.42
N LEU A 52 10.21 -5.30 -3.50
CA LEU A 52 9.22 -5.13 -4.57
C LEU A 52 9.67 -4.05 -5.55
N GLN A 53 9.31 -4.25 -6.81
CA GLN A 53 9.50 -3.26 -7.87
C GLN A 53 8.12 -2.77 -8.33
N PRO A 54 8.01 -1.53 -8.85
CA PRO A 54 6.76 -1.03 -9.40
C PRO A 54 6.26 -1.85 -10.60
N THR A 55 7.12 -2.65 -11.24
CA THR A 55 6.74 -3.60 -12.29
C THR A 55 6.16 -4.91 -11.75
N ASP A 56 6.34 -5.18 -10.45
CA ASP A 56 5.90 -6.40 -9.78
C ASP A 56 4.46 -6.29 -9.26
N LEU A 57 3.96 -5.05 -9.17
CA LEU A 57 2.61 -4.71 -8.70
C LEU A 57 1.86 -4.01 -9.84
N GLU A 58 0.58 -4.33 -10.01
CA GLU A 58 -0.28 -3.53 -10.86
C GLU A 58 -0.93 -2.41 -10.04
N ARG A 59 -1.38 -1.34 -10.71
CA ARG A 59 -2.08 -0.23 -10.08
C ARG A 59 -3.24 -0.71 -9.18
N LYS A 60 -3.98 -1.72 -9.63
CA LYS A 60 -5.08 -2.32 -8.86
C LYS A 60 -4.61 -2.97 -7.55
N ASP A 61 -3.39 -3.54 -7.53
CA ASP A 61 -2.87 -4.23 -6.34
C ASP A 61 -2.52 -3.22 -5.24
N MET A 62 -2.13 -2.01 -5.64
CA MET A 62 -1.81 -0.91 -4.71
C MET A 62 -2.97 0.07 -4.52
N ALA A 63 -4.10 -0.14 -5.20
CA ALA A 63 -5.22 0.77 -5.16
C ALA A 63 -5.87 0.81 -3.78
N THR A 64 -5.91 -0.33 -3.09
CA THR A 64 -6.57 -0.46 -1.79
C THR A 64 -5.71 -1.24 -0.81
N THR A 65 -5.94 -1.01 0.48
CA THR A 65 -5.29 -1.74 1.57
C THR A 65 -5.56 -3.24 1.49
N ASN A 66 -6.79 -3.61 1.12
CA ASN A 66 -7.16 -5.02 0.91
C ASN A 66 -6.31 -5.69 -0.16
N ASN A 67 -6.16 -5.05 -1.31
CA ASN A 67 -5.43 -5.62 -2.44
C ASN A 67 -3.95 -5.79 -2.12
N LEU A 68 -3.33 -4.76 -1.53
CA LEU A 68 -1.91 -4.82 -1.19
C LEU A 68 -1.66 -5.86 -0.08
N SER A 69 -2.52 -5.92 0.94
CA SER A 69 -2.41 -6.94 1.97
C SER A 69 -2.59 -8.35 1.41
N ALA A 70 -3.50 -8.56 0.45
CA ALA A 70 -3.70 -9.84 -0.19
C ALA A 70 -2.48 -10.25 -1.03
N PHE A 71 -1.92 -9.30 -1.80
CA PHE A 71 -0.71 -9.49 -2.58
C PHE A 71 0.47 -9.91 -1.69
N LEU A 72 0.69 -9.19 -0.59
CA LEU A 72 1.76 -9.51 0.36
C LEU A 72 1.52 -10.86 1.05
N SER A 73 0.28 -11.19 1.40
CA SER A 73 -0.06 -12.49 1.98
C SER A 73 0.21 -13.66 1.04
N SER A 74 0.22 -13.45 -0.27
CA SER A 74 0.59 -14.50 -1.22
C SER A 74 2.10 -14.72 -1.31
N ARG A 75 2.92 -13.81 -0.76
CA ARG A 75 4.38 -13.83 -0.84
C ARG A 75 5.07 -14.21 0.47
N VAL A 76 4.32 -14.30 1.57
CA VAL A 76 4.78 -14.62 2.94
C VAL A 76 4.21 -15.94 3.41
#